data_AF-A0AA90UQB3-F1
#
_entry.id   AF-A0AA90UQB3-F1
#
_cell.length_a   1.000
_cell.length_b   1.000
_cell.length_c   1.000
_cell.angle_alpha   90.00
_cell.angle_beta   90.00
_cell.angle_gamma   90.00
#
_symmetry.space_group_name_H-M   'P 1'
#
loop_
_entity.id
_entity.type
_entity.pdbx_description
1 polymer ?
#
loop_
_entity_poly.entity_id
_entity_poly.type
_entity_poly.pdbx_seq_one_letter_code
_entity_poly.pdbx_strand_id
1 'polypeptide(L)'
;ATGEVGIHGKSGETVIDINAEPEPGSIFVYNVASPDAISDKSFIHWHEIVPDIMDSLNGAPTTKQREDDIDFESDMRINFLVNTNQNLTLKLIMDEQSGDYITLNGDGVIRANYFNKGSFDMFGNYVVDHGTYKLTIQNLIKKEFEFMPGGTIAFGGNPYNAPLNLRAKYTVNGVPLSDLRIGRSFSGNNIRVDCLMDITGTPQSPKVDFSMDLPTVNSDAKQMIYSIINSQEEMNQQVLYLLGIGRFYAQTNNNQVSEDGEQQSQTSLAMQSLLSGTISQQLNTVLSNVVKSNNWNFGANISTGDEGFNNAEYEGILSGKLLNNRLLFNGQFGYRDNPNATQSFIGDFDLRYLIFPNGNLAIRMYNQTNDRYFTRNSLNTQGLGLIMKKDFNGWRDFFGIKKKKKKKK
;
A
#
# COMPACT_ATOMS: atom_id res chain seq x y z
N ALA A 1 20.01 14.76 -9.45
CA ALA A 1 20.44 13.65 -10.31
C ALA A 1 21.68 14.12 -11.05
N THR A 2 22.71 13.28 -11.12
CA THR A 2 23.97 13.56 -11.80
C THR A 2 24.07 12.71 -13.06
N GLY A 3 24.76 13.18 -14.08
CA GLY A 3 24.86 12.46 -15.33
C GLY A 3 25.54 13.23 -16.45
N GLU A 4 25.64 12.58 -17.60
CA GLU A 4 26.13 13.16 -18.84
C GLU A 4 25.01 13.16 -19.87
N VAL A 5 24.93 14.26 -20.64
CA VAL A 5 23.99 14.40 -21.75
C VAL A 5 24.78 14.78 -23.00
N GLY A 6 24.72 13.92 -24.02
CA GLY A 6 25.24 14.19 -25.35
C GLY A 6 24.10 14.53 -26.30
N ILE A 7 24.24 15.61 -27.07
CA ILE A 7 23.31 15.94 -28.14
C ILE A 7 24.11 16.00 -29.43
N HIS A 8 23.74 15.18 -30.40
CA HIS A 8 24.38 15.12 -31.71
C HIS A 8 23.36 14.75 -32.78
N GLY A 9 23.74 14.91 -34.05
CA GLY A 9 22.82 14.68 -35.15
C GLY A 9 23.29 15.30 -36.45
N LYS A 10 22.43 15.20 -37.46
CA LYS A 10 22.62 15.79 -38.80
C LYS A 10 21.34 16.54 -39.19
N SER A 11 21.35 17.23 -40.32
CA SER A 11 20.12 17.90 -40.80
C SER A 11 18.95 16.91 -40.87
N GLY A 12 17.85 17.24 -40.18
CA GLY A 12 16.65 16.39 -40.10
C GLY A 12 16.72 15.25 -39.07
N GLU A 13 17.79 15.15 -38.27
CA GLU A 13 17.94 14.11 -37.24
C GLU A 13 18.60 14.67 -35.97
N THR A 14 17.95 14.49 -34.82
CA THR A 14 18.49 14.82 -33.49
C THR A 14 18.56 13.56 -32.63
N VAL A 15 19.73 13.29 -32.07
CA VAL A 15 19.98 12.20 -31.14
C VAL A 15 20.43 12.77 -29.79
N ILE A 16 19.75 12.36 -28.73
CA ILE A 16 20.03 12.76 -27.35
C ILE A 16 20.39 11.50 -26.56
N ASP A 17 21.63 11.40 -26.09
CA ASP A 17 22.10 10.31 -25.24
C ASP A 17 22.22 10.81 -23.79
N ILE A 18 21.52 10.16 -22.87
CA ILE A 18 21.42 10.54 -21.46
C ILE A 18 21.91 9.39 -20.60
N ASN A 19 22.96 9.61 -19.82
CA ASN A 19 23.41 8.70 -18.77
C ASN A 19 23.20 9.38 -17.42
N ALA A 20 22.28 8.87 -16.61
CA ALA A 20 21.85 9.53 -15.37
C ALA A 20 21.85 8.60 -14.15
N GLU A 21 22.22 9.15 -13.00
CA GLU A 21 22.12 8.54 -11.69
C GLU A 21 21.29 9.45 -10.77
N PRO A 22 20.15 8.97 -10.22
CA PRO A 22 19.35 9.73 -9.29
C PRO A 22 20.08 10.02 -7.98
N GLU A 23 19.85 11.23 -7.46
CA GLU A 23 20.36 11.70 -6.17
C GLU A 23 19.23 11.88 -5.15
N PRO A 24 19.52 12.03 -3.85
CA PRO A 24 18.50 12.27 -2.82
C PRO A 24 17.50 13.36 -3.23
N GLY A 25 16.21 13.02 -3.18
CA GLY A 25 15.11 13.92 -3.56
C GLY A 25 14.74 13.91 -5.05
N SER A 26 15.29 12.99 -5.85
CA SER A 26 14.90 12.83 -7.25
C SER A 26 13.49 12.22 -7.34
N ILE A 27 12.59 12.86 -8.09
CA ILE A 27 11.22 12.39 -8.28
C ILE A 27 10.92 12.37 -9.77
N PHE A 28 10.43 11.23 -10.25
CA PHE A 28 9.87 11.08 -11.58
C PHE A 28 8.35 10.92 -11.43
N VAL A 29 7.56 11.71 -12.15
CA VAL A 29 6.10 11.67 -12.08
C VAL A 29 5.53 11.32 -13.44
N TYR A 30 4.70 10.28 -13.50
CA TYR A 30 3.95 9.90 -14.68
C TYR A 30 2.45 9.89 -14.36
N ASN A 31 1.63 10.51 -15.20
CA ASN A 31 0.18 10.49 -15.05
C ASN A 31 -0.42 9.39 -15.92
N VAL A 32 -0.86 8.31 -15.28
CA VAL A 32 -1.50 7.17 -15.94
C VAL A 32 -2.93 7.52 -16.36
N ALA A 33 -3.60 8.41 -15.64
CA ALA A 33 -4.97 8.84 -15.93
C ALA A 33 -5.07 9.75 -17.16
N SER A 34 -3.95 10.31 -17.62
CA SER A 34 -3.91 11.19 -18.79
C SER A 34 -2.62 10.97 -19.57
N PRO A 35 -2.49 9.81 -20.26
CA PRO A 35 -1.30 9.50 -21.06
C PRO A 35 -1.10 10.50 -22.21
N ASP A 36 -2.19 11.13 -22.66
CA ASP A 36 -2.21 12.11 -23.75
C ASP A 36 -1.99 13.56 -23.29
N ALA A 37 -1.82 13.82 -21.98
CA ALA A 37 -1.58 15.16 -21.45
C ALA A 37 -0.12 15.63 -21.63
N ILE A 38 0.57 15.15 -22.66
CA ILE A 38 1.70 15.87 -23.26
C ILE A 38 1.10 16.87 -24.25
N SER A 39 0.24 17.78 -23.78
CA SER A 39 -0.08 18.97 -24.56
C SER A 39 0.98 20.03 -24.26
N ASP A 40 1.78 20.32 -25.29
CA ASP A 40 2.53 21.56 -25.48
C ASP A 40 3.13 22.18 -24.21
N LYS A 41 4.11 21.51 -23.62
CA LYS A 41 5.14 22.23 -22.86
C LYS A 41 6.37 22.31 -23.75
N SER A 42 6.42 23.36 -24.55
CA SER A 42 7.66 23.83 -25.18
C SER A 42 8.69 24.11 -24.07
N PHE A 43 9.58 23.15 -23.81
CA PHE A 43 10.67 23.32 -22.83
C PHE A 43 11.80 24.22 -23.37
N ILE A 44 11.70 24.67 -24.61
CA ILE A 44 12.67 25.56 -25.26
C ILE A 44 11.93 26.86 -25.59
N HIS A 45 12.20 27.91 -24.82
CA HIS A 45 11.83 29.27 -25.20
C HIS A 45 12.92 29.84 -26.10
N TRP A 46 12.67 29.90 -27.41
CA TRP A 46 13.47 30.72 -28.32
C TRP A 46 12.99 32.16 -28.18
N HIS A 47 13.83 33.04 -27.62
CA HIS A 47 13.58 34.47 -27.69
C HIS A 47 14.01 34.97 -29.07
N GLU A 48 13.06 35.03 -30.02
CA GLU A 48 13.25 35.85 -31.22
C GLU A 48 13.05 37.32 -30.85
N ILE A 49 14.06 38.14 -31.13
CA ILE A 49 13.96 39.61 -31.07
C ILE A 49 13.44 40.05 -32.44
N VAL A 50 12.12 39.98 -32.65
CA VAL A 50 11.47 40.67 -33.77
C VAL A 50 10.21 41.36 -33.24
N PRO A 51 10.02 42.67 -33.47
CA PRO A 51 8.83 43.38 -32.99
C PRO A 51 7.58 42.91 -33.72
N ASP A 52 6.56 42.51 -32.96
CA ASP A 52 5.21 42.23 -33.43
C ASP A 52 4.64 43.42 -34.22
N ILE A 53 4.45 43.24 -35.52
CA ILE A 53 3.55 44.07 -36.31
C ILE A 53 2.70 43.15 -37.20
N MET A 54 1.40 43.16 -36.92
CA MET A 54 0.28 42.61 -37.70
C MET A 54 0.13 41.08 -37.74
N ASP A 55 -0.84 40.56 -36.98
CA ASP A 55 -2.01 39.98 -37.62
C ASP A 55 -3.23 39.91 -36.69
N SER A 56 -4.09 40.91 -36.81
CA SER A 56 -5.50 40.80 -36.44
C SER A 56 -6.25 40.86 -37.75
N LEU A 57 -6.74 39.71 -38.25
CA LEU A 57 -7.96 39.57 -39.05
C LEU A 57 -8.17 38.10 -39.49
N ASN A 58 -9.31 37.54 -39.08
CA ASN A 58 -10.10 36.47 -39.70
C ASN A 58 -9.97 35.02 -39.18
N GLY A 59 -11.11 34.47 -38.74
CA GLY A 59 -11.43 33.04 -38.89
C GLY A 59 -12.03 32.36 -37.66
N ALA A 60 -13.34 32.08 -37.69
CA ALA A 60 -14.09 31.36 -36.66
C ALA A 60 -13.54 29.94 -36.36
N PRO A 61 -13.69 29.41 -35.12
CA PRO A 61 -13.21 28.07 -34.79
C PRO A 61 -14.16 27.02 -35.36
N THR A 62 -13.73 26.33 -36.41
CA THR A 62 -14.33 25.06 -36.82
C THR A 62 -13.68 23.95 -36.02
N THR A 63 -14.45 23.32 -35.13
CA THR A 63 -14.06 22.13 -34.39
C THR A 63 -13.93 20.95 -35.36
N LYS A 64 -12.75 20.81 -35.97
CA LYS A 64 -12.33 19.54 -36.56
C LYS A 64 -11.63 18.75 -35.48
N GLN A 65 -12.23 17.62 -35.11
CA GLN A 65 -11.50 16.51 -34.50
C GLN A 65 -10.32 16.19 -35.41
N ARG A 66 -9.11 16.57 -34.99
CA ARG A 66 -7.86 16.08 -35.54
C ARG A 66 -7.47 14.89 -34.68
N GLU A 67 -7.46 13.71 -35.28
CA GLU A 67 -6.51 12.69 -34.86
C GLU A 67 -5.13 13.27 -35.17
N ASP A 68 -4.39 13.63 -34.12
CA ASP A 68 -3.08 14.26 -34.23
C ASP A 68 -2.04 13.21 -34.68
N ASP A 69 -1.98 12.93 -35.98
CA ASP A 69 -0.73 12.52 -36.61
C ASP A 69 0.19 13.76 -36.57
N ILE A 70 0.96 13.89 -35.48
CA ILE A 70 2.02 14.88 -35.38
C ILE A 70 3.09 14.49 -36.40
N ASP A 71 3.02 15.04 -37.61
CA ASP A 71 4.03 14.86 -38.64
C ASP A 71 5.29 15.64 -38.25
N PHE A 72 6.16 15.00 -37.47
CA PHE A 72 7.45 15.56 -37.15
C PHE A 72 8.32 15.60 -38.42
N GLU A 73 8.58 16.80 -38.93
CA GLU A 73 9.46 16.98 -40.10
C GLU A 73 10.88 16.42 -39.88
N SER A 74 11.34 16.35 -38.63
CA SER A 74 12.66 15.81 -38.24
C SER A 74 12.56 14.55 -37.36
N ASP A 75 13.51 13.65 -37.52
CA ASP A 75 13.66 12.45 -36.69
C ASP A 75 14.29 12.81 -35.34
N MET A 76 13.67 12.39 -34.24
CA MET A 76 14.19 12.60 -32.89
C MET A 76 14.33 11.27 -32.16
N ARG A 77 15.55 10.99 -31.70
CA ARG A 77 15.89 9.80 -30.91
C ARG A 77 16.42 10.22 -29.55
N ILE A 78 15.90 9.61 -28.49
CA ILE A 78 16.39 9.83 -27.13
C ILE A 78 16.73 8.48 -26.52
N ASN A 79 17.99 8.30 -26.14
CA ASN A 79 18.48 7.11 -25.48
C ASN A 79 18.78 7.45 -24.02
N PHE A 80 18.12 6.76 -23.11
CA PHE A 80 18.33 6.89 -21.67
C PHE A 80 19.07 5.65 -21.16
N LEU A 81 20.07 5.86 -20.31
CA LEU A 81 20.66 4.89 -19.42
C LEU A 81 20.56 5.46 -18.00
N VAL A 82 19.63 4.93 -17.21
CA VAL A 82 19.37 5.41 -15.86
C VAL A 82 19.78 4.33 -14.85
N ASN A 83 20.76 4.65 -14.03
CA ASN A 83 21.18 3.82 -12.89
C ASN A 83 20.27 4.14 -11.70
N THR A 84 19.06 3.59 -11.70
CA THR A 84 18.08 3.81 -10.62
C THR A 84 18.58 3.24 -9.30
N ASN A 85 18.30 3.99 -8.23
CA ASN A 85 18.61 3.64 -6.85
C ASN A 85 17.49 4.14 -5.94
N GLN A 86 17.55 3.79 -4.66
CA GLN A 86 16.51 4.11 -3.66
C GLN A 86 16.24 5.62 -3.45
N ASN A 87 17.08 6.51 -3.98
CA ASN A 87 16.85 7.95 -3.93
C ASN A 87 15.88 8.46 -5.00
N LEU A 88 15.56 7.65 -6.02
CA LEU A 88 14.54 7.95 -7.01
C LEU A 88 13.17 7.49 -6.53
N THR A 89 12.25 8.43 -6.39
CA THR A 89 10.83 8.11 -6.25
C THR A 89 10.16 8.15 -7.62
N LEU A 90 9.77 6.98 -8.12
CA LEU A 90 8.85 6.85 -9.24
C LEU A 90 7.43 7.04 -8.73
N LYS A 91 6.74 8.10 -9.15
CA LYS A 91 5.36 8.40 -8.76
C LYS A 91 4.43 8.25 -9.97
N LEU A 92 3.50 7.32 -9.89
CA LEU A 92 2.44 7.12 -10.87
C LEU A 92 1.15 7.71 -10.31
N ILE A 93 0.61 8.71 -10.98
CA ILE A 93 -0.71 9.25 -10.64
C ILE A 93 -1.73 8.34 -11.31
N MET A 94 -2.56 7.69 -10.51
CA MET A 94 -3.55 6.72 -10.97
C MET A 94 -4.91 7.38 -11.20
N ASP A 95 -5.27 8.33 -10.33
CA ASP A 95 -6.46 9.16 -10.47
C ASP A 95 -6.25 10.49 -9.73
N GLU A 96 -6.29 11.60 -10.47
CA GLU A 96 -6.13 12.95 -9.92
C GLU A 96 -7.29 13.37 -9.02
N GLN A 97 -8.52 12.90 -9.28
CA GLN A 97 -9.71 13.32 -8.53
C GLN A 97 -9.74 12.73 -7.12
N SER A 98 -9.54 11.42 -7.01
CA SER A 98 -9.44 10.73 -5.71
C SER A 98 -8.10 10.99 -4.99
N GLY A 99 -7.08 11.39 -5.77
CA GLY A 99 -5.72 11.59 -5.32
C GLY A 99 -4.98 10.27 -5.12
N ASP A 100 -5.32 9.26 -5.92
CA ASP A 100 -4.74 7.92 -5.89
C ASP A 100 -3.43 7.91 -6.67
N TYR A 101 -2.41 7.31 -6.06
CA TYR A 101 -1.08 7.26 -6.65
C TYR A 101 -0.30 6.06 -6.14
N ILE A 102 0.66 5.62 -6.95
CA ILE A 102 1.69 4.67 -6.60
C ILE A 102 3.01 5.43 -6.49
N THR A 103 3.79 5.11 -5.47
CA THR A 103 5.20 5.52 -5.35
C THR A 103 6.05 4.27 -5.20
N LEU A 104 7.17 4.22 -5.93
CA LEU A 104 8.13 3.12 -5.87
C LEU A 104 9.55 3.68 -5.82
N ASN A 105 10.32 3.19 -4.86
CA ASN A 105 11.75 3.45 -4.70
C ASN A 105 12.47 2.11 -4.74
N GLY A 106 13.54 2.03 -5.53
CA GLY A 106 14.15 0.75 -5.86
C GLY A 106 15.41 0.90 -6.68
N ASP A 107 16.04 -0.24 -6.92
CA ASP A 107 17.35 -0.35 -7.54
C ASP A 107 17.23 -1.05 -8.91
N GLY A 108 18.02 -0.61 -9.89
CA GLY A 108 17.99 -1.18 -11.23
C GLY A 108 18.75 -0.35 -12.25
N VAL A 109 19.15 -0.96 -13.36
CA VAL A 109 19.70 -0.24 -14.52
C VAL A 109 18.67 -0.31 -15.63
N ILE A 110 18.11 0.84 -15.97
CA ILE A 110 17.03 0.97 -16.95
C ILE A 110 17.59 1.66 -18.20
N ARG A 111 17.46 0.99 -19.34
CA ARG A 111 17.68 1.60 -20.65
C ARG A 111 16.33 1.90 -21.28
N ALA A 112 16.13 3.11 -21.77
CA ALA A 112 14.93 3.46 -22.51
C ALA A 112 15.30 4.12 -23.83
N ASN A 113 14.62 3.77 -24.92
CA ASN A 113 14.82 4.36 -26.22
C ASN A 113 13.48 4.95 -26.69
N TYR A 114 13.50 6.22 -27.04
CA TYR A 114 12.37 6.93 -27.61
C TYR A 114 12.69 7.30 -29.06
N PHE A 115 11.75 7.06 -29.97
CA PHE A 115 11.79 7.57 -31.34
C PHE A 115 10.45 8.20 -31.66
N ASN A 116 10.45 9.47 -32.07
CA ASN A 116 9.21 10.23 -32.31
C ASN A 116 8.30 9.65 -33.40
N LYS A 117 8.84 8.86 -34.34
CA LYS A 117 8.08 8.15 -35.38
C LYS A 117 8.01 6.63 -35.14
N GLY A 118 8.30 6.16 -33.93
CA GLY A 118 8.31 4.74 -33.61
C GLY A 118 7.90 4.44 -32.17
N SER A 119 8.34 3.28 -31.68
CA SER A 119 8.02 2.82 -30.34
C SER A 119 8.88 3.48 -29.26
N PHE A 120 8.30 3.54 -28.06
CA PHE A 120 9.05 3.74 -26.83
C PHE A 120 9.34 2.37 -26.21
N ASP A 121 10.62 2.02 -26.09
CA ASP A 121 11.08 0.73 -25.58
C ASP A 121 11.92 0.90 -24.32
N MET A 122 11.71 0.03 -23.34
CA MET A 122 12.45 -0.02 -22.08
C MET A 122 13.04 -1.40 -21.86
N PHE A 123 14.24 -1.45 -21.29
CA PHE A 123 14.98 -2.67 -20.98
C PHE A 123 15.62 -2.57 -19.59
N GLY A 124 15.62 -3.68 -18.88
CA GLY A 124 16.25 -3.80 -17.56
C GLY A 124 15.28 -4.26 -16.49
N ASN A 125 15.81 -4.54 -15.30
CA ASN A 125 15.01 -4.95 -14.14
C ASN A 125 15.01 -3.83 -13.11
N TYR A 126 13.83 -3.51 -12.60
CA TYR A 126 13.65 -2.64 -11.44
C TYR A 126 13.22 -3.47 -10.24
N VAL A 127 14.00 -3.43 -9.17
CA VAL A 127 13.74 -4.14 -7.91
C VAL A 127 13.28 -3.13 -6.87
N VAL A 128 12.03 -3.24 -6.45
CA VAL A 128 11.41 -2.36 -5.46
C VAL A 128 12.01 -2.64 -4.08
N ASP A 129 12.51 -1.60 -3.42
CA ASP A 129 12.92 -1.64 -2.01
C ASP A 129 11.75 -1.23 -1.10
N HIS A 130 11.07 -0.13 -1.43
CA HIS A 130 9.89 0.35 -0.71
C HIS A 130 9.02 1.23 -1.59
N GLY A 131 7.85 1.59 -1.09
CA GLY A 131 6.92 2.45 -1.79
C GLY A 131 5.55 2.41 -1.15
N THR A 132 4.62 3.16 -1.75
CA THR A 132 3.25 3.26 -1.25
C THR A 132 2.26 3.21 -2.41
N TYR A 133 1.19 2.44 -2.24
CA TYR A 133 0.00 2.53 -3.08
C TYR A 133 -1.15 3.14 -2.29
N LYS A 134 -1.49 4.38 -2.64
CA LYS A 134 -2.67 5.06 -2.13
C LYS A 134 -3.85 4.77 -3.07
N LEU A 135 -4.83 4.06 -2.52
CA LEU A 135 -6.00 3.55 -3.22
C LEU A 135 -7.28 4.07 -2.54
N THR A 136 -8.24 4.51 -3.35
CA THR A 136 -9.58 4.84 -2.91
C THR A 136 -10.56 3.75 -3.38
N ILE A 137 -11.20 3.08 -2.43
CA ILE A 137 -12.21 2.05 -2.68
C ILE A 137 -13.60 2.69 -2.62
N GLN A 138 -14.38 2.53 -3.72
CA GLN A 138 -15.73 3.08 -3.90
C GLN A 138 -15.87 4.57 -3.53
N ASN A 139 -14.86 5.38 -3.85
CA ASN A 139 -14.81 6.84 -3.61
C ASN A 139 -14.93 7.27 -2.13
N LEU A 140 -14.87 6.33 -1.18
CA LEU A 140 -15.10 6.60 0.24
C LEU A 140 -13.94 6.14 1.11
N ILE A 141 -13.42 4.93 0.86
CA ILE A 141 -12.46 4.29 1.75
C ILE A 141 -11.05 4.49 1.17
N LYS A 142 -10.27 5.37 1.79
CA LYS A 142 -8.86 5.59 1.41
C LYS A 142 -7.96 4.64 2.17
N LYS A 143 -7.13 3.88 1.44
CA LYS A 143 -6.14 2.95 1.99
C LYS A 143 -4.76 3.24 1.43
N GLU A 144 -3.78 3.00 2.28
CA GLU A 144 -2.38 3.26 1.99
C GLU A 144 -1.58 1.99 2.22
N PHE A 145 -1.41 1.21 1.15
CA PHE A 145 -0.62 -0.02 1.15
C PHE A 145 0.87 0.32 1.04
N GLU A 146 1.71 -0.41 1.77
CA GLU A 146 3.17 -0.28 1.69
C GLU A 146 3.72 -1.40 0.82
N PHE A 147 4.48 -1.06 -0.22
CA PHE A 147 5.16 -2.06 -1.04
C PHE A 147 6.23 -2.78 -0.23
N MET A 148 6.24 -4.10 -0.33
CA MET A 148 7.23 -4.97 0.29
C MET A 148 8.51 -5.01 -0.55
N PRO A 149 9.70 -5.05 0.09
CA PRO A 149 10.96 -5.20 -0.62
C PRO A 149 11.01 -6.49 -1.44
N GLY A 150 11.67 -6.43 -2.60
CA GLY A 150 11.91 -7.56 -3.48
C GLY A 150 10.91 -7.72 -4.62
N GLY A 151 9.88 -6.87 -4.71
CA GLY A 151 9.02 -6.80 -5.88
C GLY A 151 9.80 -6.41 -7.13
N THR A 152 9.41 -6.91 -8.30
CA THR A 152 10.15 -6.70 -9.56
C THR A 152 9.27 -6.21 -10.70
N ILE A 153 9.85 -5.34 -11.53
CA ILE A 153 9.31 -4.97 -12.84
C ILE A 153 10.38 -5.28 -13.89
N ALA A 154 10.06 -6.14 -14.84
CA ALA A 154 11.00 -6.60 -15.86
C ALA A 154 10.68 -5.96 -17.22
N PHE A 155 11.52 -5.04 -17.68
CA PHE A 155 11.36 -4.36 -18.97
C PHE A 155 12.14 -5.11 -20.06
N GLY A 156 11.49 -5.37 -21.20
CA GLY A 156 12.06 -6.13 -22.32
C GLY A 156 11.61 -5.64 -23.71
N GLY A 157 11.24 -4.36 -23.84
CA GLY A 157 10.63 -3.76 -25.01
C GLY A 157 9.56 -2.77 -24.57
N ASN A 158 8.36 -2.84 -25.16
CA ASN A 158 7.23 -1.99 -24.76
C ASN A 158 6.96 -2.07 -23.24
N PRO A 159 7.06 -0.95 -22.49
CA PRO A 159 6.90 -0.95 -21.04
C PRO A 159 5.50 -1.34 -20.56
N TYR A 160 4.47 -1.19 -21.39
CA TYR A 160 3.10 -1.61 -21.07
C TYR A 160 2.94 -3.14 -20.96
N ASN A 161 3.89 -3.89 -21.52
CA ASN A 161 3.95 -5.35 -21.47
C ASN A 161 4.93 -5.89 -20.41
N ALA A 162 5.55 -5.01 -19.61
CA ALA A 162 6.52 -5.42 -18.60
C ALA A 162 5.85 -6.32 -17.55
N PRO A 163 6.36 -7.54 -17.30
CA PRO A 163 5.82 -8.38 -16.24
C PRO A 163 5.97 -7.72 -14.87
N LEU A 164 4.87 -7.68 -14.13
CA LEU A 164 4.78 -7.19 -12.76
C LEU A 164 4.81 -8.36 -11.79
N ASN A 165 5.59 -8.22 -10.72
CA ASN A 165 5.53 -9.07 -9.55
C ASN A 165 5.75 -8.20 -8.31
N LEU A 166 4.70 -7.51 -7.89
CA LEU A 166 4.75 -6.58 -6.77
C LEU A 166 3.85 -7.09 -5.66
N ARG A 167 4.27 -6.89 -4.41
CA ARG A 167 3.46 -7.19 -3.25
C ARG A 167 3.39 -5.97 -2.36
N ALA A 168 2.19 -5.59 -1.95
CA ALA A 168 1.96 -4.51 -1.01
C ALA A 168 1.17 -4.99 0.21
N LYS A 169 1.29 -4.27 1.33
CA LYS A 169 0.72 -4.67 2.61
C LYS A 169 -0.02 -3.53 3.28
N TYR A 170 -1.19 -3.82 3.83
CA TYR A 170 -1.93 -2.96 4.74
C TYR A 170 -2.23 -3.72 6.04
N THR A 171 -1.82 -3.16 7.18
CA THR A 171 -2.07 -3.80 8.49
C THR A 171 -3.36 -3.26 9.10
N VAL A 172 -4.26 -4.18 9.45
CA VAL A 172 -5.44 -3.95 10.29
C VAL A 172 -5.12 -4.50 11.68
N ASN A 173 -5.31 -3.68 12.71
CA ASN A 173 -5.13 -4.11 14.09
C ASN A 173 -6.48 -4.27 14.78
N GLY A 174 -6.53 -5.14 15.78
CA GLY A 174 -7.71 -5.25 16.63
C GLY A 174 -8.87 -6.01 15.99
N VAL A 175 -8.58 -6.90 15.04
CA VAL A 175 -9.63 -7.65 14.33
C VAL A 175 -10.16 -8.74 15.26
N PRO A 176 -11.45 -8.75 15.59
CA PRO A 176 -12.01 -9.74 16.50
C PRO A 176 -12.09 -11.11 15.83
N LEU A 177 -11.45 -12.13 16.44
CA LEU A 177 -11.56 -13.51 15.95
C LEU A 177 -12.94 -14.13 16.20
N SER A 178 -13.74 -13.55 17.11
CA SER A 178 -15.12 -13.96 17.36
C SER A 178 -15.99 -13.92 16.11
N ASP A 179 -15.70 -13.02 15.16
CA ASP A 179 -16.45 -12.86 13.92
C ASP A 179 -16.37 -14.11 13.03
N LEU A 180 -15.28 -14.89 13.13
CA LEU A 180 -15.10 -16.10 12.35
C LEU A 180 -15.87 -17.31 12.93
N ARG A 181 -16.41 -17.20 14.16
CA ARG A 181 -17.14 -18.27 14.88
C ARG A 181 -16.41 -19.62 14.89
N ILE A 182 -15.08 -19.59 14.85
CA ILE A 182 -14.23 -20.78 14.86
C ILE A 182 -14.12 -21.24 16.32
N GLY A 183 -14.97 -22.16 16.77
CA GLY A 183 -14.89 -22.76 18.11
C GLY A 183 -15.07 -21.80 19.30
N ARG A 184 -15.21 -22.35 20.51
CA ARG A 184 -15.40 -21.55 21.75
C ARG A 184 -14.10 -20.92 22.28
N SER A 185 -12.94 -21.28 21.72
CA SER A 185 -11.62 -20.89 22.22
C SER A 185 -11.07 -19.57 21.65
N PHE A 186 -11.79 -18.93 20.73
CA PHE A 186 -11.32 -17.75 19.97
C PHE A 186 -12.16 -16.49 20.20
N SER A 187 -13.10 -16.54 21.16
CA SER A 187 -14.11 -15.50 21.42
C SER A 187 -13.59 -14.22 22.10
N GLY A 188 -12.38 -14.20 22.64
CA GLY A 188 -11.83 -13.06 23.41
C GLY A 188 -10.59 -12.39 22.85
N ASN A 189 -10.12 -12.75 21.64
CA ASN A 189 -8.84 -12.28 21.12
C ASN A 189 -9.00 -11.42 19.88
N ASN A 190 -8.59 -10.16 20.01
CA ASN A 190 -8.38 -9.26 18.89
C ASN A 190 -6.98 -9.48 18.33
N ILE A 191 -6.88 -9.59 17.01
CA ILE A 191 -5.63 -9.95 16.33
C ILE A 191 -5.20 -8.88 15.35
N ARG A 192 -3.91 -8.91 15.02
CA ARG A 192 -3.37 -8.16 13.89
C ARG A 192 -3.53 -8.99 12.62
N VAL A 193 -4.05 -8.37 11.58
CA VAL A 193 -4.18 -8.94 10.23
C VAL A 193 -3.41 -8.07 9.24
N ASP A 194 -2.45 -8.67 8.55
CA ASP A 194 -1.70 -8.04 7.47
C ASP A 194 -2.39 -8.40 6.15
N CYS A 195 -3.21 -7.51 5.60
CA CYS A 195 -3.81 -7.65 4.27
C CYS A 195 -2.73 -7.47 3.21
N LEU A 196 -2.56 -8.46 2.34
CA LEU A 196 -1.56 -8.48 1.27
C LEU A 196 -2.26 -8.28 -0.07
N MET A 197 -1.65 -7.48 -0.93
CA MET A 197 -2.08 -7.20 -2.29
C MET A 197 -0.96 -7.65 -3.24
N ASP A 198 -1.23 -8.69 -4.01
CA ASP A 198 -0.34 -9.22 -5.04
C ASP A 198 -0.73 -8.61 -6.39
N ILE A 199 0.18 -7.85 -7.00
CA ILE A 199 0.00 -7.18 -8.28
C ILE A 199 0.88 -7.90 -9.31
N THR A 200 0.23 -8.61 -10.23
CA THR A 200 0.85 -9.39 -11.30
C THR A 200 0.31 -8.97 -12.67
N GLY A 201 0.70 -9.67 -13.74
CA GLY A 201 0.30 -9.31 -15.11
C GLY A 201 1.22 -8.23 -15.70
N THR A 202 0.66 -7.25 -16.39
CA THR A 202 1.41 -6.16 -17.03
C THR A 202 0.80 -4.80 -16.69
N PRO A 203 1.51 -3.65 -16.84
CA PRO A 203 0.92 -2.33 -16.62
C PRO A 203 -0.37 -2.07 -17.42
N GLN A 204 -0.50 -2.63 -18.61
CA GLN A 204 -1.72 -2.50 -19.43
C GLN A 204 -2.88 -3.38 -18.95
N SER A 205 -2.58 -4.53 -18.35
CA SER A 205 -3.58 -5.46 -17.81
C SER A 205 -3.12 -5.98 -16.45
N PRO A 206 -3.15 -5.12 -15.41
CA PRO A 206 -2.70 -5.51 -14.09
C PRO A 206 -3.72 -6.47 -13.47
N LYS A 207 -3.22 -7.55 -12.86
CA LYS A 207 -4.02 -8.48 -12.08
C LYS A 207 -3.74 -8.27 -10.60
N VAL A 208 -4.79 -8.06 -9.82
CA VAL A 208 -4.69 -7.87 -8.37
C VAL A 208 -5.37 -9.03 -7.66
N ASP A 209 -4.59 -9.79 -6.91
CA ASP A 209 -5.09 -10.84 -6.02
C ASP A 209 -4.83 -10.41 -4.56
N PHE A 210 -5.77 -10.72 -3.66
CA PHE A 210 -5.61 -10.41 -2.24
C PHE A 210 -5.31 -11.66 -1.43
N SER A 211 -4.50 -11.50 -0.40
CA SER A 211 -4.31 -12.50 0.64
C SER A 211 -4.19 -11.83 1.99
N MET A 212 -4.03 -12.61 3.06
CA MET A 212 -3.83 -12.06 4.39
C MET A 212 -2.83 -12.91 5.16
N ASP A 213 -2.10 -12.26 6.06
CA ASP A 213 -1.23 -12.89 7.04
C ASP A 213 -1.68 -12.55 8.46
N LEU A 214 -1.56 -13.51 9.37
CA LEU A 214 -2.04 -13.42 10.76
C LEU A 214 -0.85 -13.59 11.72
N PRO A 215 0.05 -12.59 11.82
CA PRO A 215 1.34 -12.74 12.50
C PRO A 215 1.23 -12.95 14.01
N THR A 216 0.11 -12.58 14.63
CA THR A 216 -0.13 -12.74 16.08
C THR A 216 -0.83 -14.04 16.42
N VAL A 217 -1.19 -14.84 15.42
CA VAL A 217 -1.93 -16.09 15.58
C VAL A 217 -0.98 -17.28 15.46
N ASN A 218 -1.14 -18.29 16.31
CA ASN A 218 -0.34 -19.52 16.20
C ASN A 218 -0.67 -20.30 14.92
N SER A 219 0.21 -21.20 14.50
CA SER A 219 0.07 -21.94 13.23
C SER A 219 -1.23 -22.72 13.12
N ASP A 220 -1.66 -23.35 14.21
CA ASP A 220 -2.80 -24.26 14.22
C ASP A 220 -4.12 -23.49 14.06
N ALA A 221 -4.26 -22.38 14.79
CA ALA A 221 -5.39 -21.46 14.63
C ALA A 221 -5.40 -20.80 13.26
N LYS A 222 -4.23 -20.46 12.73
CA LYS A 222 -4.09 -19.90 11.39
C LYS A 222 -4.58 -20.87 10.32
N GLN A 223 -4.22 -22.15 10.45
CA GLN A 223 -4.70 -23.20 9.55
C GLN A 223 -6.22 -23.40 9.67
N MET A 224 -6.77 -23.29 10.88
CA MET A 224 -8.21 -23.34 11.09
C MET A 224 -8.93 -22.16 10.42
N ILE A 225 -8.37 -20.95 10.49
CA ILE A 225 -8.91 -19.75 9.80
C ILE A 225 -8.83 -19.89 8.28
N TYR A 226 -7.73 -20.42 7.73
CA TYR A 226 -7.68 -20.66 6.29
C TYR A 226 -8.59 -21.80 5.84
N SER A 227 -8.90 -22.77 6.71
CA SER A 227 -9.78 -23.89 6.34
C SER A 227 -11.24 -23.49 6.09
N ILE A 228 -11.66 -22.32 6.58
CA ILE A 228 -13.01 -21.79 6.33
C ILE A 228 -13.06 -20.88 5.09
N ILE A 229 -11.91 -20.56 4.48
CA ILE A 229 -11.81 -19.75 3.26
C ILE A 229 -11.41 -20.68 2.13
N ASN A 230 -12.38 -21.10 1.34
CA ASN A 230 -12.24 -22.18 0.38
C ASN A 230 -11.87 -21.71 -1.03
N SER A 231 -11.95 -20.41 -1.33
CA SER A 231 -11.61 -19.86 -2.65
C SER A 231 -10.90 -18.52 -2.61
N GLN A 232 -10.31 -18.14 -3.75
CA GLN A 232 -9.68 -16.82 -3.91
C GLN A 232 -10.71 -15.69 -3.86
N GLU A 233 -11.95 -15.94 -4.31
CA GLU A 233 -13.06 -15.00 -4.21
C GLU A 233 -13.46 -14.76 -2.75
N GLU A 234 -13.56 -15.83 -1.94
CA GLU A 234 -13.81 -15.72 -0.50
C GLU A 234 -12.66 -14.98 0.20
N MET A 235 -11.40 -15.27 -0.15
CA MET A 235 -10.24 -14.54 0.37
C MET A 235 -10.29 -13.05 0.02
N ASN A 236 -10.58 -12.73 -1.24
CA ASN A 236 -10.73 -11.34 -1.71
C ASN A 236 -11.86 -10.63 -0.94
N GLN A 237 -12.99 -11.32 -0.72
CA GLN A 237 -14.10 -10.78 0.06
C GLN A 237 -13.68 -10.51 1.51
N GLN A 238 -13.03 -11.47 2.17
CA GLN A 238 -12.54 -11.31 3.55
C GLN A 238 -11.60 -10.11 3.67
N VAL A 239 -10.64 -9.98 2.76
CA VAL A 239 -9.70 -8.84 2.74
C VAL A 239 -10.43 -7.52 2.50
N LEU A 240 -11.42 -7.48 1.61
CA LEU A 240 -12.20 -6.27 1.37
C LEU A 240 -12.99 -5.82 2.61
N TYR A 241 -13.56 -6.77 3.37
CA TYR A 241 -14.22 -6.49 4.65
C TYR A 241 -13.24 -5.92 5.70
N LEU A 242 -12.04 -6.51 5.78
CA LEU A 242 -10.97 -6.02 6.65
C LEU A 242 -10.53 -4.60 6.27
N LEU A 243 -10.44 -4.30 4.97
CA LEU A 243 -10.13 -2.96 4.50
C LEU A 243 -11.27 -1.98 4.80
N GLY A 244 -12.52 -2.35 4.50
CA GLY A 244 -13.65 -1.44 4.65
C GLY A 244 -13.98 -1.12 6.11
N ILE A 245 -14.17 -2.16 6.93
CA ILE A 245 -14.72 -2.03 8.28
C ILE A 245 -13.80 -2.58 9.38
N GLY A 246 -12.64 -3.14 9.03
CA GLY A 246 -11.67 -3.64 10.01
C GLY A 246 -12.07 -4.96 10.68
N ARG A 247 -12.97 -5.72 10.07
CA ARG A 247 -13.54 -6.96 10.63
C ARG A 247 -13.59 -8.07 9.60
N PHE A 248 -13.64 -9.32 10.06
CA PHE A 248 -13.86 -10.44 9.17
C PHE A 248 -15.32 -10.47 8.70
N TYR A 249 -15.53 -10.99 7.50
CA TYR A 249 -16.86 -11.31 7.02
C TYR A 249 -17.36 -12.57 7.75
N ALA A 250 -18.37 -12.38 8.61
CA ALA A 250 -19.09 -13.48 9.22
C ALA A 250 -20.08 -14.07 8.21
N GLN A 251 -19.82 -15.30 7.75
CA GLN A 251 -20.77 -16.01 6.89
C GLN A 251 -22.03 -16.31 7.71
N THR A 252 -23.13 -15.63 7.41
CA THR A 252 -24.43 -16.00 7.96
C THR A 252 -24.87 -17.29 7.29
N ASN A 253 -24.68 -18.42 7.96
CA ASN A 253 -25.38 -19.64 7.57
C ASN A 253 -26.89 -19.41 7.80
N ASN A 254 -27.62 -19.14 6.72
CA ASN A 254 -29.10 -19.02 6.68
C ASN A 254 -29.86 -20.29 7.14
N ASN A 255 -29.17 -21.32 7.65
CA ASN A 255 -29.74 -22.61 8.03
C ASN A 255 -29.62 -22.97 9.52
N GLN A 256 -29.30 -22.02 10.40
CA GLN A 256 -29.57 -22.19 11.83
C GLN A 256 -30.44 -21.04 12.33
N VAL A 257 -31.75 -21.33 12.39
CA VAL A 257 -32.65 -20.65 13.32
C VAL A 257 -32.16 -21.03 14.72
N SER A 258 -31.26 -20.20 15.27
CA SER A 258 -31.00 -20.20 16.70
C SER A 258 -32.00 -19.24 17.32
N GLU A 259 -32.91 -19.80 18.10
CA GLU A 259 -33.75 -19.09 19.08
C GLU A 259 -32.83 -18.43 20.13
N ASP A 260 -32.27 -17.28 19.79
CA ASP A 260 -31.99 -16.23 20.76
C ASP A 260 -31.97 -14.91 20.00
N GLY A 261 -32.98 -14.10 20.28
CA GLY A 261 -33.18 -12.81 19.65
C GLY A 261 -32.05 -11.86 19.98
N GLU A 262 -31.76 -10.98 19.02
CA GLU A 262 -30.90 -9.80 19.15
C GLU A 262 -29.38 -10.04 19.11
N GLN A 263 -28.88 -10.22 17.89
CA GLN A 263 -27.76 -9.41 17.36
C GLN A 263 -27.57 -9.72 15.87
N GLN A 264 -28.53 -9.30 15.04
CA GLN A 264 -28.20 -8.98 13.66
C GLN A 264 -27.21 -7.80 13.71
N SER A 265 -25.93 -8.09 13.53
CA SER A 265 -24.90 -7.07 13.38
C SER A 265 -25.31 -6.13 12.25
N GLN A 266 -25.73 -4.91 12.58
CA GLN A 266 -26.08 -3.86 11.62
C GLN A 266 -24.94 -3.58 10.61
N THR A 267 -23.73 -4.05 10.92
CA THR A 267 -22.53 -3.97 10.07
C THR A 267 -22.60 -4.87 8.82
N SER A 268 -23.35 -5.98 8.85
CA SER A 268 -23.59 -6.87 7.69
C SER A 268 -24.46 -6.18 6.61
N LEU A 269 -25.45 -5.40 7.05
CA LEU A 269 -26.37 -4.67 6.17
C LEU A 269 -25.66 -3.53 5.43
N ALA A 270 -24.70 -2.86 6.08
CA ALA A 270 -23.95 -1.74 5.52
C ALA A 270 -23.00 -2.14 4.37
N MET A 271 -22.61 -3.41 4.26
CA MET A 271 -21.72 -3.91 3.21
C MET A 271 -22.46 -4.68 2.11
N GLN A 272 -23.61 -5.31 2.42
CA GLN A 272 -24.48 -5.86 1.39
C GLN A 272 -24.82 -4.81 0.32
N SER A 273 -25.03 -3.55 0.72
CA SER A 273 -25.26 -2.43 -0.21
C SER A 273 -24.03 -2.00 -1.03
N LEU A 274 -22.81 -2.33 -0.59
CA LEU A 274 -21.57 -2.01 -1.31
C LEU A 274 -21.16 -3.14 -2.27
N LEU A 275 -21.62 -4.37 -2.03
CA LEU A 275 -21.39 -5.55 -2.87
C LEU A 275 -22.51 -5.81 -3.88
N SER A 276 -23.76 -5.44 -3.55
CA SER A 276 -24.86 -5.39 -4.52
C SER A 276 -24.78 -4.06 -5.25
N GLY A 277 -24.29 -4.04 -6.49
CA GLY A 277 -24.19 -2.85 -7.35
C GLY A 277 -25.54 -2.22 -7.78
N THR A 278 -26.56 -2.25 -6.92
CA THR A 278 -27.89 -1.73 -7.17
C THR A 278 -28.50 -1.13 -5.90
N ILE A 279 -28.88 0.15 -6.04
CA ILE A 279 -29.85 0.93 -5.26
C ILE A 279 -29.26 2.02 -4.35
N SER A 280 -29.22 3.17 -4.99
CA SER A 280 -29.21 4.54 -4.50
C SER A 280 -30.26 4.88 -3.44
N GLN A 281 -29.91 5.88 -2.61
CA GLN A 281 -30.76 6.88 -1.92
C GLN A 281 -31.00 6.81 -0.40
N GLN A 282 -30.50 5.83 0.38
CA GLN A 282 -30.69 5.84 1.85
C GLN A 282 -29.43 5.64 2.70
N LEU A 283 -28.26 6.05 2.20
CA LEU A 283 -26.95 5.81 2.86
C LEU A 283 -26.21 7.10 3.26
N ASN A 284 -26.93 8.15 3.65
CA ASN A 284 -26.31 9.46 3.98
C ASN A 284 -26.10 9.74 5.48
N THR A 285 -26.54 8.89 6.40
CA THR A 285 -26.61 9.30 7.82
C THR A 285 -25.71 8.51 8.79
N VAL A 286 -25.25 7.31 8.44
CA VAL A 286 -24.44 6.48 9.37
C VAL A 286 -22.93 6.58 9.09
N LEU A 287 -22.54 7.05 7.91
CA LEU A 287 -21.15 7.04 7.45
C LEU A 287 -20.36 8.34 7.72
N SER A 288 -20.98 9.36 8.31
CA SER A 288 -20.34 10.67 8.56
C SER A 288 -19.63 10.80 9.91
N ASN A 289 -19.81 9.85 10.83
CA ASN A 289 -19.33 9.98 12.22
C ASN A 289 -18.16 9.08 12.64
N VAL A 290 -17.81 8.04 11.86
CA VAL A 290 -16.79 7.04 12.27
C VAL A 290 -15.47 7.16 11.49
N VAL A 291 -15.43 7.91 10.39
CA VAL A 291 -14.22 8.02 9.55
C VAL A 291 -13.73 9.48 9.53
N LYS A 292 -13.08 9.90 10.61
CA LYS A 292 -12.39 11.20 10.69
C LYS A 292 -10.95 11.05 11.17
N SER A 293 -10.15 10.26 10.45
CA SER A 293 -8.68 10.42 10.38
C SER A 293 -8.07 9.31 9.52
N ASN A 294 -7.51 9.66 8.36
CA ASN A 294 -6.82 8.69 7.48
C ASN A 294 -5.58 8.04 8.12
N ASN A 295 -5.07 8.59 9.23
CA ASN A 295 -3.84 8.13 9.88
C ASN A 295 -4.08 7.31 11.15
N TRP A 296 -5.34 7.17 11.56
CA TRP A 296 -5.73 6.54 12.83
C TRP A 296 -6.96 5.66 12.63
N ASN A 297 -6.82 4.37 12.91
CA ASN A 297 -7.91 3.42 12.97
C ASN A 297 -8.32 3.24 14.43
N PHE A 298 -9.61 3.45 14.70
CA PHE A 298 -10.23 3.23 16.01
C PHE A 298 -11.16 2.02 15.90
N GLY A 299 -10.96 1.03 16.78
CA GLY A 299 -11.82 -0.13 16.92
C GLY A 299 -12.42 -0.17 18.32
N ALA A 300 -13.67 -0.60 18.44
CA ALA A 300 -14.26 -0.96 19.72
C ALA A 300 -14.84 -2.37 19.59
N ASN A 301 -14.48 -3.24 20.52
CA ASN A 301 -15.06 -4.56 20.69
C ASN A 301 -15.75 -4.62 22.06
N ILE A 302 -16.94 -5.21 22.07
CA ILE A 302 -17.71 -5.48 23.28
C ILE A 302 -18.07 -6.95 23.20
N SER A 303 -17.50 -7.77 24.07
CA SER A 303 -17.87 -9.18 24.22
C SER A 303 -18.64 -9.33 25.53
N THR A 304 -19.87 -9.82 25.44
CA THR A 304 -20.68 -10.16 26.62
C THR A 304 -20.24 -11.52 27.15
N GLY A 305 -19.92 -11.61 28.44
CA GLY A 305 -19.55 -12.87 29.09
C GLY A 305 -20.74 -13.82 29.29
N ASP A 306 -20.50 -14.94 29.98
CA ASP A 306 -21.47 -16.03 30.18
C ASP A 306 -22.74 -15.62 30.95
N GLU A 307 -22.73 -14.45 31.61
CA GLU A 307 -23.87 -13.87 32.34
C GLU A 307 -24.43 -12.58 31.68
N GLY A 308 -24.14 -12.36 30.39
CA GLY A 308 -24.59 -11.18 29.66
C GLY A 308 -23.78 -9.91 29.98
N PHE A 309 -24.46 -8.75 30.08
CA PHE A 309 -23.80 -7.45 30.34
C PHE A 309 -23.14 -7.33 31.72
N ASN A 310 -23.42 -8.25 32.65
CA ASN A 310 -22.85 -8.24 34.01
C ASN A 310 -21.37 -8.68 34.04
N ASN A 311 -20.87 -9.30 32.98
CA ASN A 311 -19.47 -9.70 32.83
C ASN A 311 -18.95 -9.35 31.42
N ALA A 312 -19.30 -8.15 30.94
CA ALA A 312 -18.90 -7.68 29.62
C ALA A 312 -17.44 -7.21 29.64
N GLU A 313 -16.66 -7.64 28.64
CA GLU A 313 -15.33 -7.10 28.38
C GLU A 313 -15.45 -5.96 27.37
N TYR A 314 -14.86 -4.82 27.72
CA TYR A 314 -14.81 -3.65 26.85
C TYR A 314 -13.39 -3.51 26.34
N GLU A 315 -13.20 -3.53 25.02
CA GLU A 315 -11.89 -3.33 24.42
C GLU A 315 -11.91 -2.21 23.38
N GLY A 316 -11.10 -1.19 23.61
CA GLY A 316 -10.77 -0.15 22.64
C GLY A 316 -9.43 -0.42 21.99
N ILE A 317 -9.39 -0.46 20.67
CA ILE A 317 -8.16 -0.55 19.88
C ILE A 317 -7.89 0.79 19.22
N LEU A 318 -6.64 1.23 19.33
CA LEU A 318 -6.12 2.40 18.66
C LEU A 318 -4.91 1.99 17.83
N SER A 319 -4.92 2.21 16.52
CA SER A 319 -3.71 2.07 15.73
C SER A 319 -3.53 3.23 14.76
N GLY A 320 -2.30 3.61 14.49
CA GLY A 320 -2.03 4.74 13.63
C GLY A 320 -0.61 4.78 13.09
N LYS A 321 -0.44 5.56 12.03
CA LYS A 321 0.85 5.82 11.40
C LYS A 321 1.10 7.33 11.36
N LEU A 322 2.30 7.73 11.74
CA LEU A 322 2.75 9.12 11.80
C LEU A 322 4.15 9.23 11.18
N LEU A 323 4.61 10.47 10.96
CA LEU A 323 5.94 10.78 10.43
C LEU A 323 6.24 10.09 9.09
N ASN A 324 5.35 10.25 8.10
CA ASN A 324 5.44 9.61 6.78
C ASN A 324 5.58 8.07 6.90
N ASN A 325 4.66 7.46 7.65
CA ASN A 325 4.61 6.02 7.95
C ASN A 325 5.84 5.45 8.67
N ARG A 326 6.70 6.30 9.24
CA ARG A 326 7.86 5.83 10.01
C ARG A 326 7.54 5.53 11.45
N LEU A 327 6.56 6.20 12.05
CA LEU A 327 6.12 5.94 13.42
C LEU A 327 4.81 5.16 13.39
N LEU A 328 4.89 3.88 13.75
CA LEU A 328 3.76 2.97 13.81
C LEU A 328 3.35 2.83 15.28
N PHE A 329 2.09 3.07 15.59
CA PHE A 329 1.53 2.89 16.91
C PHE A 329 0.36 1.91 16.85
N ASN A 330 0.36 0.94 17.76
CA ASN A 330 -0.77 0.06 18.01
C ASN A 330 -0.99 0.04 19.52
N GLY A 331 -2.23 0.18 19.97
CA GLY A 331 -2.63 0.19 21.37
C GLY A 331 -3.93 -0.56 21.51
N GLN A 332 -4.05 -1.34 22.56
CA GLN A 332 -5.22 -2.10 22.95
C GLN A 332 -5.47 -1.82 24.42
N PHE A 333 -6.58 -1.16 24.69
CA PHE A 333 -7.00 -0.76 26.02
C PHE A 333 -8.28 -1.52 26.35
N GLY A 334 -8.30 -2.26 27.43
CA GLY A 334 -9.43 -3.12 27.78
C GLY A 334 -9.82 -3.02 29.24
N TYR A 335 -11.08 -3.25 29.53
CA TYR A 335 -11.57 -3.54 30.87
C TYR A 335 -12.16 -4.95 30.89
N ARG A 336 -11.58 -5.85 31.69
CA ARG A 336 -12.12 -7.20 31.96
C ARG A 336 -12.58 -7.28 33.41
N ASP A 337 -13.87 -7.49 33.62
CA ASP A 337 -14.44 -7.66 34.96
C ASP A 337 -14.24 -9.10 35.46
N ASN A 338 -13.01 -9.48 35.78
CA ASN A 338 -12.75 -10.80 36.33
C ASN A 338 -12.78 -10.75 37.87
N PRO A 339 -13.72 -11.44 38.55
CA PRO A 339 -13.83 -11.44 40.02
C PRO A 339 -12.62 -12.05 40.75
N ASN A 340 -11.65 -12.63 40.01
CA ASN A 340 -10.40 -13.17 40.55
C ASN A 340 -9.13 -12.38 40.13
N ALA A 341 -9.25 -11.28 39.37
CA ALA A 341 -8.10 -10.49 38.92
C ALA A 341 -7.96 -9.17 39.70
N THR A 342 -6.74 -8.84 40.13
CA THR A 342 -6.44 -7.65 40.94
C THR A 342 -6.38 -6.35 40.12
N GLN A 343 -6.34 -6.44 38.78
CA GLN A 343 -6.35 -5.30 37.86
C GLN A 343 -7.23 -5.60 36.66
N SER A 344 -8.37 -4.91 36.57
CA SER A 344 -9.34 -5.06 35.48
C SER A 344 -8.94 -4.30 34.21
N PHE A 345 -7.90 -3.45 34.25
CA PHE A 345 -7.46 -2.63 33.11
C PHE A 345 -6.28 -3.26 32.36
N ILE A 346 -6.48 -3.53 31.06
CA ILE A 346 -5.47 -4.00 30.10
C ILE A 346 -5.02 -2.79 29.27
N GLY A 347 -3.71 -2.59 29.12
CA GLY A 347 -3.14 -1.42 28.47
C GLY A 347 -1.94 -1.80 27.59
N ASP A 348 -2.20 -2.65 26.61
CA ASP A 348 -1.18 -3.15 25.70
C ASP A 348 -0.87 -2.09 24.64
N PHE A 349 0.41 -1.91 24.31
CA PHE A 349 0.80 -1.05 23.20
C PHE A 349 2.07 -1.55 22.52
N ASP A 350 2.21 -1.29 21.23
CA ASP A 350 3.37 -1.54 20.38
C ASP A 350 3.66 -0.26 19.60
N LEU A 351 4.76 0.40 19.93
CA LEU A 351 5.28 1.55 19.22
C LEU A 351 6.53 1.12 18.45
N ARG A 352 6.57 1.42 17.15
CA ARG A 352 7.72 1.13 16.29
C ARG A 352 8.13 2.33 15.47
N TYR A 353 9.39 2.69 15.54
CA TYR A 353 9.98 3.74 14.70
C TYR A 353 10.92 3.11 13.66
N LEU A 354 10.57 3.22 12.38
CA LEU A 354 11.35 2.74 11.26
C LEU A 354 12.50 3.72 10.99
N ILE A 355 13.74 3.30 11.25
CA ILE A 355 14.94 4.10 10.97
C ILE A 355 15.17 4.14 9.46
N PHE A 356 15.02 2.99 8.79
CA PHE A 356 14.98 2.90 7.34
C PHE A 356 13.54 2.67 6.85
N PRO A 357 13.10 3.30 5.75
CA PRO A 357 11.74 3.14 5.20
C PRO A 357 11.33 1.67 4.94
N ASN A 358 12.27 0.83 4.51
CA ASN A 358 12.05 -0.61 4.31
C ASN A 358 11.90 -1.44 5.60
N GLY A 359 12.06 -0.83 6.77
CA GLY A 359 11.91 -1.49 8.07
C GLY A 359 13.05 -2.44 8.45
N ASN A 360 14.14 -2.48 7.69
CA ASN A 360 15.32 -3.32 8.00
C ASN A 360 16.06 -2.88 9.27
N LEU A 361 15.82 -1.66 9.74
CA LEU A 361 16.23 -1.21 11.06
C LEU A 361 15.10 -0.41 11.70
N ALA A 362 14.69 -0.79 12.90
CA ALA A 362 13.63 -0.13 13.63
C ALA A 362 13.85 -0.18 15.15
N ILE A 363 13.34 0.82 15.86
CA ILE A 363 13.23 0.82 17.31
C ILE A 363 11.83 0.35 17.66
N ARG A 364 11.69 -0.58 18.62
CA ARG A 364 10.40 -1.10 19.08
C ARG A 364 10.29 -0.92 20.59
N MET A 365 9.21 -0.31 21.04
CA MET A 365 8.83 -0.19 22.45
C MET A 365 7.45 -0.83 22.61
N TYR A 366 7.28 -1.73 23.56
CA TYR A 366 6.01 -2.43 23.73
C TYR A 366 5.69 -2.73 25.19
N ASN A 367 4.40 -2.86 25.47
CA ASN A 367 3.81 -3.43 26.67
C ASN A 367 2.76 -4.44 26.19
N GLN A 368 2.88 -5.69 26.63
CA GLN A 368 1.94 -6.74 26.27
C GLN A 368 1.57 -7.56 27.50
N THR A 369 0.28 -7.75 27.73
CA THR A 369 -0.23 -8.56 28.83
C THR A 369 0.05 -10.04 28.54
N ASN A 370 0.65 -10.74 29.51
CA ASN A 370 0.99 -12.16 29.39
C ASN A 370 -0.20 -12.98 29.89
N ASP A 371 -1.01 -13.49 28.97
CA ASP A 371 -2.14 -14.34 29.30
C ASP A 371 -1.67 -15.76 29.61
N ARG A 372 -1.65 -16.13 30.89
CA ARG A 372 -1.30 -17.49 31.33
C ARG A 372 -2.57 -18.18 31.81
N TYR A 373 -3.10 -19.07 30.96
CA TYR A 373 -4.24 -19.97 31.17
C TYR A 373 -4.30 -20.74 32.51
N PHE A 374 -3.27 -20.67 33.37
CA PHE A 374 -3.18 -21.43 34.62
C PHE A 374 -2.72 -20.62 35.85
N THR A 375 -2.51 -19.30 35.76
CA THR A 375 -2.02 -18.51 36.91
C THR A 375 -2.83 -17.24 37.13
N ARG A 376 -3.25 -17.00 38.38
CA ARG A 376 -4.07 -15.87 38.87
C ARG A 376 -3.45 -14.45 38.71
N ASN A 377 -2.39 -14.29 37.94
CA ASN A 377 -1.70 -13.00 37.78
C ASN A 377 -1.48 -12.70 36.29
N SER A 378 -2.09 -11.62 35.79
CA SER A 378 -1.73 -11.02 34.50
C SER A 378 -0.42 -10.24 34.70
N LEU A 379 0.67 -10.75 34.13
CA LEU A 379 1.95 -10.05 34.16
C LEU A 379 2.14 -9.33 32.84
N ASN A 380 2.50 -8.06 32.85
CA ASN A 380 2.78 -7.35 31.60
C ASN A 380 4.26 -7.50 31.25
N THR A 381 4.55 -7.90 30.01
CA THR A 381 5.89 -7.91 29.46
C THR A 381 6.13 -6.58 28.76
N GLN A 382 7.08 -5.81 29.30
CA GLN A 382 7.46 -4.51 28.75
C GLN A 382 8.88 -4.59 28.22
N GLY A 383 9.12 -3.95 27.08
CA GLY A 383 10.43 -4.00 26.46
C GLY A 383 10.69 -2.81 25.55
N LEU A 384 11.97 -2.43 25.49
CA LEU A 384 12.54 -1.57 24.47
C LEU A 384 13.60 -2.37 23.74
N GLY A 385 13.55 -2.39 22.40
CA GLY A 385 14.44 -3.18 21.59
C GLY A 385 14.75 -2.56 20.23
N LEU A 386 15.81 -3.05 19.61
CA LEU A 386 16.17 -2.76 18.22
C LEU A 386 15.85 -3.97 17.36
N ILE A 387 15.12 -3.76 16.27
CA ILE A 387 14.85 -4.76 15.24
C ILE A 387 15.80 -4.48 14.09
N MET A 388 16.62 -5.45 13.73
CA MET A 388 17.48 -5.36 12.56
C MET A 388 17.29 -6.61 11.69
N LYS A 389 16.87 -6.40 10.44
CA LYS A 389 16.78 -7.42 9.41
C LYS A 389 17.80 -7.11 8.33
N LYS A 390 18.73 -8.02 8.11
CA LYS A 390 19.82 -7.85 7.15
C LYS A 390 20.25 -9.21 6.62
N ASP A 391 20.51 -9.31 5.33
CA ASP A 391 21.13 -10.49 4.74
C ASP A 391 22.64 -10.45 4.99
N PHE A 392 23.21 -11.58 5.46
CA PHE A 392 24.63 -11.67 5.79
C PHE A 392 25.20 -13.05 5.46
N ASN A 393 26.43 -13.07 4.95
CA ASN A 393 27.15 -14.32 4.67
C ASN A 393 28.03 -14.78 5.85
N GLY A 394 28.04 -14.04 6.95
CA GLY A 394 28.72 -14.41 8.19
C GLY A 394 28.60 -13.33 9.27
N TRP A 395 28.89 -13.69 10.53
CA TRP A 395 28.72 -12.81 11.69
C TRP A 395 29.45 -11.46 11.59
N ARG A 396 30.60 -11.40 10.90
CA ARG A 396 31.33 -10.14 10.66
C ARG A 396 30.61 -9.21 9.68
N ASP A 397 29.91 -9.77 8.70
CA ASP A 397 29.17 -9.02 7.69
C ASP A 397 27.88 -8.43 8.26
N PHE A 398 27.23 -9.16 9.17
CA PHE A 398 26.06 -8.70 9.92
C PHE A 398 26.35 -7.35 10.63
N PHE A 399 27.43 -7.27 11.41
CA PHE A 399 27.86 -6.05 12.10
C PHE A 399 28.59 -5.03 11.21
N GLY A 400 28.65 -5.23 9.89
CA GLY A 400 29.25 -4.27 8.96
C GLY A 400 30.79 -4.22 9.01
N ILE A 401 31.45 -5.21 9.59
CA ILE A 401 32.91 -5.32 9.64
C ILE A 401 33.39 -5.89 8.30
N LYS A 402 33.36 -5.08 7.25
CA LYS A 402 33.97 -5.44 5.96
C LYS A 402 35.49 -5.25 6.04
N LYS A 403 36.26 -6.32 5.78
CA LYS A 403 37.71 -6.20 5.51
C LYS A 403 37.88 -5.29 4.29
N LYS A 404 38.54 -4.14 4.44
CA LYS A 404 38.99 -3.31 3.31
C LYS A 404 39.72 -4.22 2.32
N LYS A 405 39.14 -4.44 1.13
CA LYS A 405 39.87 -5.08 0.02
C LYS A 405 41.03 -4.15 -0.32
N LYS A 406 42.27 -4.60 -0.06
CA LYS A 406 43.46 -3.94 -0.61
C LYS A 406 43.30 -3.94 -2.14
N LYS A 407 43.23 -2.75 -2.74
CA LYS A 407 43.37 -2.59 -4.19
C LYS A 407 44.66 -3.31 -4.59
N LYS A 408 44.56 -4.34 -5.44
CA LYS A 408 45.73 -4.85 -6.15
C LYS A 408 46.17 -3.73 -7.10
N LYS A 409 47.43 -3.32 -6.95
CA LYS A 409 48.12 -2.41 -7.88
C LYS A 409 48.26 -3.08 -9.24
#